data_AF-A0AAU4XI96-F1
#
_entry.id   AF-A0AAU4XI96-F1
#
_cell.length_a   1.000
_cell.length_b   1.000
_cell.length_c   1.000
_cell.angle_alpha   90.00
_cell.angle_beta   90.00
_cell.angle_gamma   90.00
#
_symmetry.space_group_name_H-M   'P 1'
#
loop_
_entity.id
_entity.type
_entity.pdbx_description
1 polymer ?
#
loop_
_entity_poly.entity_id
_entity_poly.type
_entity_poly.pdbx_seq_one_letter_code
_entity_poly.pdbx_strand_id
1 'polypeptide(L)'
;MNSPEPGVEQAATGRLLDLARSFITTHVSWKPLFIGAVITGDDRMRLYFRSPERDRTYGVDVLISNTGPGLIGALVSPAFLANEHLHLPSDDPHCDVIVDLTDY
;
A
#
# COMPACT_ATOMS: atom_id res chain seq x y z
N MET A 1 8.96 -13.11 -19.21
CA MET A 1 8.18 -12.05 -18.54
C MET A 1 8.14 -10.90 -19.53
N ASN A 2 6.99 -10.63 -20.16
CA ASN A 2 6.88 -9.51 -21.10
C ASN A 2 6.92 -8.22 -20.27
N SER A 3 7.80 -7.28 -20.63
CA SER A 3 7.77 -5.95 -20.05
C SER A 3 6.43 -5.29 -20.40
N PRO A 4 5.79 -4.60 -19.44
CA PRO A 4 4.55 -3.89 -19.72
C PRO A 4 4.75 -2.87 -20.84
N GLU A 5 3.70 -2.62 -21.63
CA GLU A 5 3.76 -1.62 -22.68
C GLU A 5 4.06 -0.23 -22.05
N PRO A 6 4.90 0.61 -22.66
CA PRO A 6 5.39 1.85 -22.05
C PRO A 6 4.29 2.81 -21.55
N GLY A 7 3.12 2.80 -22.19
CA GLY A 7 1.98 3.63 -21.77
C GLY A 7 1.30 3.15 -20.49
N VAL A 8 1.32 1.84 -20.22
CA VAL A 8 0.70 1.24 -19.02
C VAL A 8 1.55 1.54 -17.79
N GLU A 9 2.87 1.34 -17.89
CA GLU A 9 3.81 1.62 -16.80
C GLU A 9 3.80 3.11 -16.41
N GLN A 10 3.71 4.01 -17.40
CA GLN A 10 3.68 5.45 -17.16
C GLN A 10 2.37 5.90 -16.47
N ALA A 11 1.23 5.31 -16.84
CA ALA A 11 -0.05 5.56 -16.18
C ALA A 11 -0.08 5.01 -14.75
N ALA A 12 0.43 3.79 -14.53
CA ALA A 12 0.55 3.17 -13.21
C ALA A 12 1.45 4.00 -12.29
N THR A 13 2.59 4.48 -12.80
CA THR A 13 3.51 5.36 -12.08
C THR A 13 2.84 6.68 -11.69
N GLY A 14 2.09 7.30 -12.60
CA GLY A 14 1.35 8.53 -12.31
C GLY A 14 0.37 8.35 -11.15
N ARG A 15 -0.44 7.27 -11.18
CA ARG A 15 -1.37 6.94 -10.08
C ARG A 15 -0.65 6.67 -8.77
N LEU A 16 0.47 5.95 -8.80
CA LEU A 16 1.26 5.70 -7.60
C LEU A 16 1.77 7.00 -6.98
N LEU A 17 2.25 7.95 -7.80
CA LEU A 17 2.70 9.25 -7.31
C LEU A 17 1.57 10.06 -6.68
N ASP A 18 0.37 10.03 -7.25
CA ASP A 18 -0.81 10.70 -6.67
C ASP A 18 -1.20 10.08 -5.31
N LEU A 19 -1.12 8.75 -5.19
CA LEU A 19 -1.37 8.05 -3.93
C LEU A 19 -0.31 8.38 -2.88
N ALA A 20 0.97 8.29 -3.25
CA ALA A 20 2.08 8.67 -2.37
C ALA A 20 1.90 10.11 -1.88
N ARG A 21 1.56 11.05 -2.78
CA ARG A 21 1.26 12.43 -2.42
C ARG A 21 0.10 12.53 -1.43
N SER A 22 -0.96 11.75 -1.61
CA SER A 22 -2.10 11.71 -0.69
C SER A 22 -1.68 11.27 0.71
N PHE A 23 -0.93 10.17 0.82
CA PHE A 23 -0.46 9.65 2.10
C PHE A 23 0.52 10.61 2.79
N ILE A 24 1.44 11.22 2.03
CA ILE A 24 2.45 12.15 2.57
C ILE A 24 1.79 13.44 3.08
N THR A 25 0.88 14.03 2.30
CA THR A 25 0.29 15.33 2.64
C THR A 25 -0.76 15.24 3.74
N THR A 26 -1.34 14.07 3.98
CA THR A 26 -2.35 13.84 5.02
C THR A 26 -1.79 13.15 6.28
N HIS A 27 -0.49 12.88 6.32
CA HIS A 27 0.16 12.20 7.42
C HIS A 27 0.19 13.05 8.70
N VAL A 28 -0.09 12.38 9.83
CA VAL A 28 0.08 12.90 11.19
C VAL A 28 0.67 11.79 12.06
N SER A 29 1.41 12.14 13.10
CA SER A 29 2.28 11.21 13.86
C SER A 29 1.59 9.99 14.47
N TRP A 30 0.28 10.04 14.70
CA TRP A 30 -0.50 8.93 15.27
C TRP A 30 -1.08 7.98 14.21
N LYS A 31 -0.88 8.27 12.92
CA LYS A 31 -1.32 7.40 11.81
C LYS A 31 -0.16 6.54 11.30
N PRO A 32 -0.47 5.44 10.57
CA PRO A 32 0.56 4.69 9.85
C PRO A 32 1.33 5.58 8.89
N LEU A 33 2.66 5.52 8.98
CA LEU A 33 3.55 6.27 8.11
C LEU A 33 3.74 5.51 6.80
N PHE A 34 3.37 6.10 5.68
CA PHE A 34 3.73 5.58 4.36
C PHE A 34 5.25 5.69 4.14
N ILE A 35 5.92 4.57 3.86
CA ILE A 35 7.38 4.50 3.72
C ILE A 35 7.85 4.09 2.32
N GLY A 36 6.95 3.65 1.45
CA GLY A 36 7.30 3.30 0.08
C GLY A 36 6.23 2.47 -0.63
N ALA A 37 6.50 2.15 -1.89
CA ALA A 37 5.66 1.28 -2.69
C ALA A 37 6.46 0.59 -3.79
N VAL A 38 5.95 -0.53 -4.28
CA VAL A 38 6.49 -1.25 -5.44
C VAL A 38 5.35 -1.72 -6.34
N ILE A 39 5.49 -1.51 -7.66
CA ILE A 39 4.58 -2.08 -8.65
C ILE A 39 4.96 -3.56 -8.84
N THR A 40 4.03 -4.46 -8.59
CA THR A 40 4.24 -5.91 -8.62
C THR A 40 3.60 -6.58 -9.84
N GLY A 41 2.80 -5.84 -10.60
CA GLY A 41 2.22 -6.27 -11.88
C GLY A 41 1.45 -5.12 -12.54
N ASP A 42 0.80 -5.40 -13.67
CA ASP A 42 0.17 -4.37 -14.53
C ASP A 42 -0.83 -3.46 -13.80
N ASP A 43 -1.58 -4.02 -12.83
CA ASP A 43 -2.54 -3.28 -12.00
C ASP A 43 -2.36 -3.57 -10.51
N ARG A 44 -1.22 -4.13 -10.12
CA ARG A 44 -0.94 -4.53 -8.73
C ARG A 44 0.23 -3.75 -8.17
N MET A 45 0.09 -3.29 -6.94
CA MET A 45 1.19 -2.72 -6.19
C MET A 45 1.13 -3.13 -4.73
N ARG A 46 2.30 -3.12 -4.09
CA ARG A 46 2.44 -3.21 -2.65
C ARG A 46 2.79 -1.84 -2.08
N LEU A 47 2.00 -1.37 -1.12
CA LEU A 47 2.25 -0.16 -0.34
C LEU A 47 2.83 -0.55 1.01
N TYR A 48 3.82 0.20 1.51
CA TYR A 48 4.44 -0.08 2.79
C TYR A 48 4.08 0.99 3.82
N PHE A 49 3.64 0.54 4.99
CA PHE A 49 3.27 1.40 6.11
C PHE A 49 3.97 0.98 7.40
N ARG A 50 4.59 1.92 8.11
CA ARG A 50 5.14 1.70 9.46
C ARG A 50 4.06 2.03 10.50
N SER A 51 3.80 1.09 11.40
CA SER A 51 2.93 1.31 12.56
C SER A 51 3.54 2.38 13.48
N PRO A 52 2.73 3.35 13.96
CA PRO A 52 3.21 4.27 14.99
C PRO A 52 3.31 3.60 16.36
N GLU A 53 2.59 2.49 16.60
CA GLU A 53 2.45 1.87 17.92
C GLU A 53 3.14 0.51 18.05
N ARG A 54 3.17 -0.31 16.98
CA ARG A 54 3.55 -1.73 17.06
C ARG A 54 4.96 -2.06 16.58
N ASP A 55 5.78 -1.05 16.28
CA ASP A 55 7.09 -1.18 15.63
C ASP A 55 7.11 -2.13 14.41
N ARG A 56 5.95 -2.27 13.76
CA ARG A 56 5.67 -3.23 12.68
C ARG A 56 5.55 -2.51 11.36
N THR A 57 6.07 -3.09 10.29
CA THR A 57 5.86 -2.66 8.91
C THR A 57 4.84 -3.57 8.23
N TYR A 58 3.79 -2.98 7.66
CA TYR A 58 2.76 -3.65 6.88
C TYR A 58 3.04 -3.49 5.40
N GLY A 59 3.07 -4.58 4.65
CA GLY A 59 2.96 -4.58 3.20
C GLY A 59 1.50 -4.75 2.81
N VAL A 60 0.94 -3.82 2.04
CA VAL A 60 -0.47 -3.83 1.65
C VAL A 60 -0.58 -3.99 0.15
N ASP A 61 -1.10 -5.14 -0.29
CA ASP A 61 -1.32 -5.42 -1.70
C ASP A 61 -2.66 -4.86 -2.14
N VAL A 62 -2.66 -4.05 -3.19
CA VAL A 62 -3.85 -3.37 -3.71
C VAL A 62 -3.86 -3.39 -5.23
N LEU A 63 -5.05 -3.21 -5.80
CA LEU A 63 -5.18 -2.88 -7.22
C LEU A 63 -5.02 -1.36 -7.42
N ILE A 64 -4.14 -0.96 -8.35
CA ILE A 64 -3.88 0.46 -8.66
C ILE A 64 -5.17 1.12 -9.18
N SER A 65 -5.94 0.40 -9.99
CA SER A 65 -7.23 0.82 -10.52
C SER A 65 -8.29 1.06 -9.45
N ASN A 66 -8.21 0.35 -8.31
CA ASN A 66 -9.23 0.33 -7.25
C ASN A 66 -8.82 1.11 -5.99
N THR A 67 -7.69 1.81 -5.99
CA THR A 67 -7.24 2.59 -4.84
C THR A 67 -7.93 3.96 -4.77
N GLY A 68 -9.21 3.95 -4.40
CA GLY A 68 -10.03 5.15 -4.22
C GLY A 68 -9.94 5.79 -2.83
N PRO A 69 -10.63 6.91 -2.58
CA PRO A 69 -10.60 7.64 -1.30
C PRO A 69 -10.97 6.79 -0.08
N GLY A 70 -11.89 5.83 -0.25
CA GLY A 70 -12.30 4.91 0.82
C GLY A 70 -11.14 4.01 1.28
N LEU A 71 -10.43 3.40 0.33
CA LEU A 71 -9.26 2.57 0.64
C LEU A 71 -8.13 3.42 1.23
N ILE A 72 -7.84 4.59 0.67
CA ILE A 72 -6.86 5.53 1.23
C ILE A 72 -7.19 5.85 2.70
N GLY A 73 -8.46 6.14 3.01
CA GLY A 73 -8.93 6.40 4.36
C GLY A 73 -8.75 5.21 5.31
N ALA A 74 -8.97 3.99 4.82
CA ALA A 74 -8.75 2.76 5.57
C ALA A 74 -7.26 2.52 5.87
N LEU A 75 -6.38 2.72 4.89
CA LEU A 75 -4.93 2.47 5.05
C LEU A 75 -4.26 3.42 6.02
N VAL A 76 -4.78 4.64 6.20
CA VAL A 76 -4.29 5.58 7.20
C VAL A 76 -4.91 5.39 8.59
N SER A 77 -5.72 4.35 8.79
CA SER A 77 -6.29 3.97 10.08
C SER A 77 -5.39 2.95 10.80
N PRO A 78 -4.87 3.27 12.00
CA PRO A 78 -4.09 2.30 12.80
C PRO A 78 -4.87 1.00 13.07
N ALA A 79 -6.16 1.12 13.39
CA ALA A 79 -7.00 -0.02 13.73
C ALA A 79 -7.23 -0.97 12.55
N PHE A 80 -7.34 -0.42 11.33
CA PHE A 80 -7.54 -1.23 10.13
C PHE A 80 -6.31 -2.08 9.84
N LEU A 81 -5.12 -1.46 9.79
CA LEU A 81 -3.88 -2.20 9.55
C LEU A 81 -3.52 -3.14 10.71
N ALA A 82 -3.92 -2.83 11.94
CA ALA A 82 -3.68 -3.71 13.09
C ALA A 82 -4.65 -4.91 13.17
N ASN A 83 -5.63 -5.01 12.27
CA ASN A 83 -6.59 -6.12 12.27
C ASN A 83 -5.92 -7.43 11.84
N GLU A 84 -5.62 -8.28 12.81
CA GLU A 84 -4.90 -9.54 12.62
C GLU A 84 -5.65 -10.54 11.73
N HIS A 85 -6.97 -10.42 11.59
CA HIS A 85 -7.74 -11.26 10.66
C HIS A 85 -7.43 -10.99 9.18
N LEU A 86 -6.85 -9.82 8.88
CA LEU A 86 -6.43 -9.46 7.52
C LEU A 86 -4.95 -9.79 7.27
N HIS A 87 -4.22 -10.29 8.27
CA HIS A 87 -2.78 -10.50 8.16
C HIS A 87 -2.48 -11.86 7.55
N LEU A 88 -1.63 -11.83 6.54
CA LEU A 88 -0.97 -12.97 5.94
C LEU A 88 0.51 -12.96 6.34
N PRO A 89 1.14 -14.15 6.43
CA PRO A 89 2.60 -14.22 6.60
C PRO A 89 3.30 -13.49 5.45
N SER A 90 4.41 -12.82 5.78
CA SER A 90 5.25 -12.12 4.81
C SER A 90 6.52 -12.90 4.53
N ASP A 91 6.81 -13.13 3.25
CA ASP A 91 8.12 -13.57 2.76
C ASP A 91 8.97 -12.38 2.24
N ASP A 92 8.46 -11.16 2.37
CA ASP A 92 9.10 -9.94 1.89
C ASP A 92 9.99 -9.32 2.98
N PRO A 93 11.30 -9.13 2.74
CA PRO A 93 12.23 -8.64 3.75
C PRO A 93 11.94 -7.19 4.20
N HIS A 94 11.06 -6.46 3.50
CA HIS A 94 10.73 -5.08 3.82
C HIS A 94 9.51 -4.93 4.73
N CYS A 95 8.76 -6.01 5.01
CA CYS A 95 7.58 -5.93 5.88
C CYS A 95 7.36 -7.20 6.71
N ASP A 96 6.79 -7.03 7.90
CA ASP A 96 6.58 -8.12 8.85
C ASP A 96 5.33 -8.93 8.53
N VAL A 97 4.32 -8.29 7.93
CA VAL A 97 3.04 -8.92 7.57
C VAL A 97 2.51 -8.34 6.26
N ILE A 98 1.75 -9.17 5.54
CA ILE A 98 1.03 -8.77 4.34
C ILE A 98 -0.45 -8.57 4.67
N VAL A 99 -1.05 -7.55 4.08
CA VAL A 99 -2.50 -7.31 4.06
C VAL A 99 -2.93 -7.31 2.60
N ASP A 100 -3.60 -8.37 2.15
CA ASP A 100 -4.08 -8.47 0.78
C ASP A 100 -5.47 -7.83 0.66
N LEU A 101 -5.53 -6.71 -0.07
CA LEU A 101 -6.74 -5.94 -0.35
C LEU A 101 -7.01 -5.89 -1.86
N THR A 102 -6.51 -6.87 -2.62
CA THR A 102 -6.76 -6.94 -4.06
C THR A 102 -8.23 -7.23 -4.39
N ASP A 103 -9.00 -7.76 -3.43
CA ASP A 103 -10.44 -8.02 -3.52
C ASP A 103 -11.32 -6.98 -2.77
N TYR A 104 -10.76 -5.82 -2.41
CA TYR A 104 -11.44 -4.78 -1.61
C TYR A 104 -12.56 -4.04 -2.33
#